data_AF-A0A844G758-F1
#
_entry.id   AF-A0A844G758-F1
#
_cell.length_a   1.000
_cell.length_b   1.000
_cell.length_c   1.000
_cell.angle_alpha   90.00
_cell.angle_beta   90.00
_cell.angle_gamma   90.00
#
_symmetry.space_group_name_H-M   'P 1'
#
loop_
_entity.id
_entity.type
_entity.pdbx_description
1 polymer ?
#
loop_
_entity_poly.entity_id
_entity_poly.type
_entity_poly.pdbx_seq_one_letter_code
_entity_poly.pdbx_strand_id
1 'polypeptide(L)'
;MGLLENAAEWLESQRIRELSVPIVYQRRDGETLNIPATLGRTLFRAENEYGVTIRTETRDFLIAVEDLPDDPERGDVILHAGLRYEVLAPNGEPVWRWSGTGRILRRIHTKEIGGA
;
A
#
# COMPACT_ATOMS: atom_id res chain seq x y z
N MET A 1 12.27 -0.34 -24.63
CA MET A 1 12.09 -1.19 -23.43
C MET A 1 13.11 -2.29 -23.44
N GLY A 2 13.82 -2.50 -22.32
CA GLY A 2 14.86 -3.54 -22.20
C GLY A 2 14.30 -4.90 -21.75
N LEU A 3 15.04 -5.99 -21.97
CA LEU A 3 14.61 -7.35 -21.56
C LEU A 3 14.23 -7.43 -20.06
N LEU A 4 15.04 -6.82 -19.20
CA LEU A 4 14.81 -6.84 -17.75
C LEU A 4 13.59 -6.01 -17.32
N GLU A 5 13.27 -4.96 -18.07
CA GLU A 5 12.10 -4.11 -17.84
C GLU A 5 10.82 -4.88 -18.16
N ASN A 6 10.76 -5.52 -19.33
CA ASN A 6 9.63 -6.39 -19.73
C ASN A 6 9.44 -7.56 -18.75
N ALA A 7 10.55 -8.17 -18.28
CA ALA A 7 10.49 -9.24 -17.31
C ALA A 7 9.93 -8.77 -15.95
N ALA A 8 10.31 -7.56 -15.50
CA ALA A 8 9.80 -6.98 -14.27
C ALA A 8 8.30 -6.68 -14.37
N GLU A 9 7.84 -6.08 -15.45
CA GLU A 9 6.41 -5.81 -15.69
C GLU A 9 5.59 -7.09 -15.75
N TRP A 10 6.11 -8.11 -16.43
CA TRP A 10 5.45 -9.41 -16.47
C TRP A 10 5.30 -10.01 -15.06
N LEU A 11 6.35 -9.96 -14.23
CA LEU A 11 6.28 -10.47 -12.85
C LEU A 11 5.25 -9.71 -12.00
N GLU A 12 5.15 -8.39 -12.15
CA GLU A 12 4.13 -7.62 -11.44
C GLU A 12 2.71 -7.96 -11.94
N SER A 13 2.53 -8.22 -13.25
CA SER A 13 1.24 -8.70 -13.77
C SER A 13 0.84 -10.05 -13.17
N GLN A 14 1.80 -10.96 -12.98
CA GLN A 14 1.55 -12.26 -12.34
C GLN A 14 1.22 -12.08 -10.84
N ARG A 15 1.90 -11.16 -10.14
CA ARG A 15 1.57 -10.82 -8.74
C ARG A 15 0.12 -10.36 -8.63
N ILE A 16 -0.28 -9.38 -9.44
CA ILE A 16 -1.65 -8.83 -9.41
C ILE A 16 -2.67 -9.95 -9.63
N ARG A 17 -2.43 -10.81 -10.61
CA ARG A 17 -3.34 -11.89 -10.97
C ARG A 17 -3.46 -12.97 -9.90
N GLU A 18 -2.35 -13.41 -9.33
CA GLU A 18 -2.30 -14.65 -8.53
C GLU A 18 -2.24 -14.40 -7.01
N LEU A 19 -1.83 -13.21 -6.56
CA LEU A 19 -1.59 -12.90 -5.14
C LEU A 19 -2.50 -11.81 -4.56
N SER A 20 -3.42 -11.28 -5.37
CA SER A 20 -4.34 -10.25 -4.90
C SER A 20 -5.50 -10.81 -4.09
N VAL A 21 -5.92 -10.02 -3.11
CA VAL A 21 -7.11 -10.24 -2.30
C VAL A 21 -8.07 -9.07 -2.51
N PRO A 22 -9.39 -9.27 -2.38
CA PRO A 22 -10.35 -8.18 -2.48
C PRO A 22 -10.22 -7.26 -1.24
N ILE A 23 -10.31 -5.96 -1.50
CA ILE A 23 -10.42 -4.92 -0.49
C ILE A 23 -11.51 -3.91 -0.86
N VAL A 24 -11.93 -3.11 0.13
CA VAL A 24 -12.69 -1.88 -0.13
C VAL A 24 -11.80 -0.70 0.19
N TYR A 25 -11.50 0.12 -0.81
CA TYR A 25 -10.82 1.40 -0.62
C TYR A 25 -11.86 2.50 -0.42
N GLN A 26 -11.74 3.27 0.65
CA GLN A 26 -12.63 4.38 0.97
C GLN A 26 -11.81 5.67 0.99
N ARG A 27 -12.19 6.59 0.11
CA ARG A 27 -11.62 7.94 0.08
C ARG A 27 -12.18 8.80 1.21
N ARG A 28 -11.46 9.87 1.56
CA ARG A 28 -11.91 10.85 2.56
C ARG A 28 -13.24 11.53 2.23
N ASP A 29 -13.59 11.67 0.96
CA ASP A 29 -14.87 12.23 0.52
C ASP A 29 -16.04 11.23 0.62
N GLY A 30 -15.74 9.98 0.99
CA GLY A 30 -16.71 8.90 1.14
C GLY A 30 -16.88 8.02 -0.09
N GLU A 31 -16.20 8.31 -1.22
CA GLU A 31 -16.19 7.41 -2.37
C GLU A 31 -15.59 6.05 -1.98
N THR A 32 -16.19 4.97 -2.46
CA THR A 32 -15.71 3.61 -2.19
C THR A 32 -15.44 2.85 -3.48
N LEU A 33 -14.31 2.14 -3.52
CA LEU A 33 -13.85 1.35 -4.65
C LEU A 33 -13.59 -0.08 -4.20
N ASN A 34 -14.19 -1.07 -4.87
CA ASN A 34 -13.90 -2.49 -4.62
C ASN A 34 -12.80 -2.92 -5.57
N ILE A 35 -11.58 -3.12 -5.05
CA ILE A 35 -10.39 -3.32 -5.88
C ILE A 35 -9.52 -4.47 -5.36
N PRO A 36 -8.78 -5.16 -6.24
CA PRO A 36 -7.79 -6.14 -5.81
C PRO A 36 -6.55 -5.44 -5.23
N ALA A 37 -5.98 -6.03 -4.19
CA ALA A 37 -4.70 -5.59 -3.64
C ALA A 37 -3.84 -6.78 -3.24
N THR A 38 -2.52 -6.71 -3.46
CA THR A 38 -1.59 -7.67 -2.87
C THR A 38 -1.15 -7.20 -1.49
N LEU A 39 -1.20 -8.08 -0.49
CA LEU A 39 -0.75 -7.75 0.86
C LEU A 39 0.78 -7.67 0.93
N GLY A 40 1.28 -6.60 1.55
CA GLY A 40 2.69 -6.37 1.79
C GLY A 40 2.96 -5.97 3.24
N ARG A 41 4.23 -5.66 3.49
CA ARG A 41 4.71 -5.17 4.78
C ARG A 41 5.92 -4.29 4.57
N THR A 42 6.00 -3.21 5.36
CA THR A 42 7.20 -2.38 5.50
C THR A 42 7.57 -2.26 6.98
N LEU A 43 8.85 -2.37 7.27
CA LEU A 43 9.41 -2.15 8.60
C LEU A 43 10.13 -0.79 8.60
N PHE A 44 9.50 0.22 9.18
CA PHE A 44 10.11 1.51 9.41
C PHE A 44 11.02 1.44 10.64
N ARG A 45 12.18 2.08 10.54
CA ARG A 45 13.12 2.23 11.65
C ARG A 45 13.46 3.70 11.80
N ALA A 46 13.30 4.22 13.01
CA ALA A 46 13.72 5.57 13.36
C ALA A 46 14.43 5.55 14.71
N GLU A 47 15.36 6.44 14.91
CA GLU A 47 15.99 6.67 16.21
C GLU A 47 15.31 7.86 16.87
N ASN A 48 14.98 7.75 18.15
CA ASN A 48 14.47 8.90 18.91
C ASN A 48 15.62 9.75 19.46
N GLU A 49 15.29 10.88 20.09
CA GLU A 49 16.26 11.84 20.65
C GLU A 49 17.16 11.27 21.76
N TYR A 50 16.84 10.08 22.27
CA TYR A 50 17.59 9.38 23.33
C TYR A 50 18.42 8.19 22.80
N GLY A 51 18.55 8.05 21.47
CA GLY A 51 19.32 6.96 20.86
C GLY A 51 18.58 5.61 20.81
N VAL A 52 17.28 5.57 21.08
CA VAL A 52 16.47 4.33 21.04
C VAL A 52 15.92 4.13 19.63
N THR A 53 16.20 2.97 19.03
CA THR A 53 15.60 2.57 17.76
C THR A 53 14.15 2.12 17.94
N ILE A 54 13.22 2.90 17.39
CA ILE A 54 11.80 2.56 17.26
C ILE A 54 11.59 1.81 15.94
N ARG A 55 10.89 0.68 16.02
CA ARG A 55 10.49 -0.12 14.86
C ARG A 55 8.97 -0.07 14.72
N THR A 56 8.49 0.38 13.56
CA THR A 56 7.07 0.40 13.25
C THR A 56 6.82 -0.49 12.05
N GLU A 57 6.05 -1.55 12.25
CA GLU A 57 5.61 -2.44 11.17
C GLU A 57 4.29 -1.91 10.62
N THR A 58 4.22 -1.71 9.30
CA THR A 58 2.97 -1.38 8.60
C THR A 58 2.46 -2.58 7.83
N ARG A 59 1.14 -2.73 7.78
CA ARG A 59 0.50 -3.54 6.74
C ARG A 59 0.47 -2.69 5.48
N ASP A 60 1.00 -3.21 4.39
CA ASP A 60 0.95 -2.52 3.11
C ASP A 60 -0.07 -3.16 2.18
N PHE A 61 -0.64 -2.35 1.29
CA PHE A 61 -1.49 -2.81 0.20
C PHE A 61 -0.87 -2.35 -1.11
N LEU A 62 -0.56 -3.31 -1.99
CA LEU A 62 -0.04 -3.03 -3.32
C LEU A 62 -1.22 -3.04 -4.29
N ILE A 63 -1.50 -1.89 -4.89
CA ILE A 63 -2.66 -1.65 -5.75
C ILE A 63 -2.19 -1.18 -7.13
N ALA A 64 -2.80 -1.70 -8.19
CA ALA A 64 -2.49 -1.26 -9.55
C ALA A 64 -2.97 0.17 -9.79
N VAL A 65 -2.23 0.92 -10.61
CA VAL A 65 -2.61 2.29 -10.99
C VAL A 65 -3.95 2.32 -11.73
N GLU A 66 -4.26 1.27 -12.49
CA GLU A 66 -5.51 1.14 -13.22
C GLU A 66 -6.73 1.01 -12.29
N ASP A 67 -6.55 0.37 -11.12
CA ASP A 67 -7.61 0.16 -10.13
C ASP A 67 -7.80 1.38 -9.20
N LEU A 68 -6.74 2.17 -9.01
CA LEU A 68 -6.76 3.39 -8.20
C LEU A 68 -6.07 4.52 -8.99
N PRO A 69 -6.81 5.27 -9.83
CA PRO A 69 -6.19 6.26 -10.73
C PRO A 69 -5.46 7.38 -9.98
N ASP A 70 -6.08 7.89 -8.91
CA ASP A 70 -5.52 8.98 -8.09
C ASP A 70 -4.53 8.47 -7.05
N ASP A 71 -3.71 9.39 -6.52
CA ASP A 71 -2.74 9.05 -5.50
C ASP A 71 -3.42 8.85 -4.13
N PRO A 72 -3.04 7.80 -3.38
CA PRO A 72 -3.53 7.57 -2.02
C PRO A 72 -3.23 8.74 -1.10
N GLU A 73 -4.22 9.16 -0.32
CA GLU A 73 -4.08 10.28 0.59
C GLU A 73 -4.15 9.85 2.05
N ARG A 74 -3.47 10.61 2.92
CA ARG A 74 -3.54 10.37 4.37
C ARG A 74 -4.98 10.54 4.85
N GLY A 75 -5.49 9.53 5.55
CA GLY A 75 -6.86 9.49 6.08
C GLY A 75 -7.84 8.71 5.20
N ASP A 76 -7.44 8.27 4.01
CA ASP A 76 -8.18 7.22 3.29
C ASP A 76 -8.19 5.92 4.13
N VAL A 77 -9.16 5.04 3.89
CA VAL A 77 -9.35 3.81 4.67
C VAL A 77 -9.43 2.61 3.75
N ILE A 78 -8.72 1.54 4.10
CA ILE A 78 -8.81 0.24 3.43
C ILE A 78 -9.52 -0.73 4.38
N LEU A 79 -10.60 -1.35 3.91
CA LEU A 79 -11.30 -2.43 4.59
C LEU A 79 -10.83 -3.76 4.03
N HIS A 80 -10.32 -4.62 4.89
CA HIS A 80 -9.87 -5.95 4.51
C HIS A 80 -10.03 -6.93 5.68
N ALA A 81 -10.60 -8.10 5.42
CA ALA A 81 -10.77 -9.17 6.42
C ALA A 81 -11.44 -8.72 7.74
N GLY A 82 -12.41 -7.79 7.66
CA GLY A 82 -13.13 -7.27 8.82
C GLY A 82 -12.36 -6.24 9.66
N LEU A 83 -11.21 -5.79 9.16
CA LEU A 83 -10.36 -4.76 9.80
C LEU A 83 -10.32 -3.50 8.94
N ARG A 84 -10.13 -2.36 9.61
CA ARG A 84 -9.93 -1.05 9.01
C ARG A 84 -8.47 -0.64 9.10
N TYR A 85 -7.94 -0.19 7.99
CA TYR A 85 -6.56 0.26 7.84
C TYR A 85 -6.56 1.69 7.32
N GLU A 86 -6.16 2.65 8.15
CA GLU A 86 -6.00 4.04 7.72
C GLU A 86 -4.71 4.18 6.90
N VAL A 87 -4.79 4.86 5.76
CA VAL A 87 -3.62 5.26 4.96
C VAL A 87 -2.80 6.26 5.77
N LEU A 88 -1.69 5.75 6.31
CA LEU A 88 -0.87 6.45 7.29
C LEU A 88 0.53 5.82 7.32
N ALA A 89 1.55 6.67 7.40
CA ALA A 89 2.93 6.26 7.57
C ALA A 89 3.58 6.99 8.77
N PRO A 90 4.51 6.31 9.48
CA PRO A 90 5.18 6.88 10.65
C PRO A 90 6.21 7.95 10.25
N ASN A 91 6.62 8.80 11.20
CA ASN A 91 7.79 9.68 11.10
C ASN A 91 7.83 10.60 9.86
N GLY A 92 6.67 11.03 9.36
CA GLY A 92 6.60 11.91 8.17
C GLY A 92 6.94 11.21 6.86
N GLU A 93 7.07 9.87 6.87
CA GLU A 93 7.22 9.08 5.66
C GLU A 93 6.03 9.29 4.72
N PRO A 94 6.23 9.22 3.39
CA PRO A 94 5.13 9.26 2.44
C PRO A 94 4.20 8.08 2.70
N VAL A 95 2.89 8.29 2.55
CA VAL A 95 1.88 7.24 2.79
C VAL A 95 1.85 6.17 1.71
N TRP A 96 2.51 6.40 0.58
CA TRP A 96 2.67 5.40 -0.47
C TRP A 96 3.97 5.62 -1.25
N ARG A 97 4.39 4.58 -1.98
CA ARG A 97 5.53 4.60 -2.91
C ARG A 97 5.27 3.73 -4.13
N TRP A 98 5.98 3.99 -5.23
CA TRP A 98 6.03 3.05 -6.36
C TRP A 98 6.63 1.71 -5.92
N SER A 99 5.99 0.61 -6.34
CA SER A 99 6.54 -0.73 -6.26
C SER A 99 7.06 -1.15 -7.63
N GLY A 100 8.31 -1.61 -7.68
CA GLY A 100 8.98 -1.95 -8.94
C GLY A 100 9.39 -0.73 -9.77
N THR A 101 9.98 -0.99 -10.94
CA THR A 101 10.53 0.06 -11.82
C THR A 101 9.51 0.63 -12.79
N GLY A 102 8.49 -0.15 -13.16
CA GLY A 102 7.48 0.23 -14.17
C GLY A 102 6.41 1.22 -13.68
N ARG A 103 6.40 1.57 -12.38
CA ARG A 103 5.40 2.47 -11.76
C ARG A 103 3.94 2.08 -12.05
N ILE A 104 3.68 0.79 -12.11
CA ILE A 104 2.34 0.22 -12.34
C ILE A 104 1.63 -0.17 -11.04
N LEU A 105 2.36 -0.21 -9.92
CA LEU A 105 1.87 -0.56 -8.60
C LEU A 105 2.21 0.51 -7.58
N ARG A 106 1.22 0.93 -6.80
CA ARG A 106 1.41 1.75 -5.60
C ARG A 106 1.42 0.84 -4.38
N ARG A 107 2.51 0.89 -3.60
CA ARG A 107 2.57 0.32 -2.26
C ARG A 107 2.08 1.36 -1.27
N ILE A 108 0.93 1.13 -0.67
CA ILE A 108 0.28 2.01 0.28
C ILE A 108 0.59 1.53 1.69
N HIS A 109 1.08 2.42 2.54
CA HIS A 109 1.37 2.15 3.95
C HIS A 109 0.14 2.47 4.80
N THR A 110 -0.17 1.57 5.73
CA THR A 110 -1.35 1.73 6.58
C THR A 110 -1.07 1.45 8.05
N LYS A 111 -1.97 1.98 8.89
CA LYS A 111 -2.09 1.66 10.31
C LYS A 111 -3.46 1.03 10.56
N GLU A 112 -3.50 -0.09 11.27
CA GLU A 112 -4.76 -0.68 11.72
C GLU A 112 -5.43 0.23 12.75
N ILE A 113 -6.72 0.51 12.55
CA ILE A 113 -7.52 1.39 13.42
C ILE A 113 -8.71 0.66 14.07
N GLY A 114 -8.79 -0.67 13.95
CA GLY A 114 -9.78 -1.53 14.59
C GLY A 114 -10.71 -2.25 13.61
N GLY A 115 -11.83 -2.77 14.14
CA GLY A 115 -12.81 -3.53 13.36
C GLY A 115 -13.62 -2.68 12.39
N ALA A 116 -14.01 -3.31 11.26
CA ALA A 116 -14.84 -2.74 10.21
C ALA A 116 -16.33 -2.66 10.57
#